data_AF-A0A2R6E377-F1
#
_entry.id   AF-A0A2R6E377-F1
#
_cell.length_a   1.000
_cell.length_b   1.000
_cell.length_c   1.000
_cell.angle_alpha   90.00
_cell.angle_beta   90.00
_cell.angle_gamma   90.00
#
_symmetry.space_group_name_H-M   'P 1'
#
loop_
_entity.id
_entity.type
_entity.pdbx_description
1 polymer ?
#
loop_
_entity_poly.entity_id
_entity_poly.type
_entity_poly.pdbx_seq_one_letter_code
_entity_poly.pdbx_strand_id
1 'polypeptide(L)'
;MDCLSCPDPGVVNRVLVNRLTGEEVGLYCEDCEAEAFGDVLGDPDWHQDNGCAFCDGSGTYLLPRVDCLIEADDGSPRLVEYLTIEGSVSLCPGHVDRLLPDGVRVDELAADEPGVLHPVEA
;
A
#
# COMPACT_ATOMS: atom_id res chain seq x y z
N MET A 1 1.17 8.38 9.40
CA MET A 1 1.46 7.02 8.90
C MET A 1 2.86 7.04 8.36
N ASP A 2 3.63 6.01 8.68
CA ASP A 2 5.06 5.93 8.37
C ASP A 2 5.29 5.00 7.17
N CYS A 3 6.43 5.17 6.49
CA CYS A 3 6.81 4.23 5.45
C CYS A 3 7.12 2.86 6.07
N LEU A 4 6.64 1.79 5.43
CA LEU A 4 6.84 0.42 5.89
C LEU A 4 8.31 -0.01 5.90
N SER A 5 9.16 0.60 5.05
CA SER A 5 10.56 0.22 4.89
C SER A 5 11.54 1.18 5.55
N CYS A 6 11.16 2.45 5.78
CA CYS A 6 12.05 3.45 6.36
C CYS A 6 11.34 4.35 7.38
N PRO A 7 12.09 4.89 8.37
CA PRO A 7 11.52 5.85 9.33
C PRO A 7 11.36 7.27 8.75
N ASP A 8 11.75 7.51 7.49
CA ASP A 8 11.67 8.83 6.89
C ASP A 8 10.24 9.10 6.36
N PRO A 9 9.64 10.25 6.72
CA PRO A 9 8.28 10.60 6.31
C PRO A 9 8.24 11.27 4.93
N GLY A 10 9.21 10.99 4.05
CA GLY A 10 9.31 11.55 2.70
C GLY A 10 8.03 11.43 1.86
N VAL A 11 8.09 11.88 0.61
CA VAL A 11 6.89 11.92 -0.23
C VAL A 11 6.35 10.51 -0.43
N VAL A 12 5.15 10.28 0.10
CA VAL A 12 4.42 9.01 -0.04
C VAL A 12 3.95 8.87 -1.48
N ASN A 13 4.37 7.81 -2.15
CA ASN A 13 3.97 7.55 -3.53
C ASN A 13 2.95 6.41 -3.63
N ARG A 14 2.93 5.47 -2.67
CA ARG A 14 1.99 4.33 -2.67
C ARG A 14 1.46 3.97 -1.30
N VAL A 15 0.26 3.40 -1.30
CA VAL A 15 -0.38 2.79 -0.14
C VAL A 15 -0.47 1.29 -0.37
N LEU A 16 -0.17 0.49 0.64
CA LEU A 16 -0.42 -0.94 0.65
C LEU A 16 -1.78 -1.18 1.31
N VAL A 17 -2.70 -1.78 0.56
CA VAL A 17 -4.10 -1.97 0.99
C VAL A 17 -4.47 -3.45 0.89
N ASN A 18 -5.15 -4.00 1.90
CA ASN A 18 -5.75 -5.32 1.80
C ASN A 18 -6.95 -5.27 0.84
N ARG A 19 -6.88 -6.02 -0.26
CA ARG A 19 -7.93 -6.03 -1.29
C ARG A 19 -9.29 -6.49 -0.78
N LEU A 20 -9.30 -7.41 0.20
CA LEU A 20 -10.52 -8.03 0.70
C LEU A 20 -11.23 -7.17 1.74
N THR A 21 -10.47 -6.51 2.61
CA THR A 21 -11.04 -5.70 3.70
C THR A 21 -11.05 -4.20 3.40
N GLY A 22 -10.22 -3.74 2.46
CA GLY A 22 -10.00 -2.32 2.19
C GLY A 22 -9.10 -1.63 3.21
N GLU A 23 -8.53 -2.36 4.17
CA GLU A 23 -7.65 -1.79 5.20
C GLU A 23 -6.30 -1.38 4.63
N GLU A 24 -5.86 -0.21 5.06
CA GLU A 24 -4.52 0.31 4.83
C GLU A 24 -3.55 -0.40 5.76
N VAL A 25 -2.62 -1.14 5.16
CA VAL A 25 -1.57 -1.87 5.89
C VAL A 25 -0.38 -0.96 6.16
N GLY A 26 -0.11 -0.02 5.24
CA GLY A 26 0.94 0.97 5.40
C GLY A 26 1.28 1.71 4.11
N LEU A 27 2.37 2.47 4.13
CA LEU A 27 2.75 3.38 3.06
C LEU A 27 4.15 3.07 2.53
N TYR A 28 4.41 3.44 1.28
CA TYR A 28 5.74 3.48 0.68
C TYR A 28 6.07 4.90 0.22
N CYS A 29 7.23 5.40 0.66
CA CYS A 29 7.81 6.62 0.08
C CYS A 29 8.37 6.33 -1.32
N GLU A 30 8.59 7.38 -2.10
CA GLU A 30 9.15 7.29 -3.47
C GLU A 30 10.45 6.48 -3.51
N ASP A 31 11.38 6.72 -2.60
CA ASP A 31 12.68 6.03 -2.56
C ASP A 31 12.50 4.53 -2.27
N CYS A 32 11.76 4.16 -1.22
CA CYS A 32 11.54 2.77 -0.88
C CYS A 32 10.71 2.03 -1.93
N GLU A 33 9.80 2.70 -2.64
CA GLU A 33 9.15 2.10 -3.80
C GLU A 33 10.18 1.78 -4.89
N ALA A 34 11.01 2.76 -5.26
CA ALA A 34 12.00 2.58 -6.31
C ALA A 34 13.01 1.47 -5.96
N GLU A 35 13.43 1.37 -4.70
CA GLU A 35 14.30 0.29 -4.25
C GLU A 35 13.62 -1.08 -4.27
N ALA A 36 12.36 -1.15 -3.81
CA ALA A 36 11.66 -2.40 -3.62
C ALA A 36 11.11 -2.99 -4.93
N PHE A 37 10.73 -2.13 -5.87
CA PHE A 37 10.05 -2.54 -7.10
C PHE A 37 10.75 -2.07 -8.40
N GLY A 38 11.66 -1.11 -8.31
CA GLY A 38 12.32 -0.51 -9.48
C GLY A 38 11.32 0.06 -10.49
N ASP A 39 11.68 -0.01 -11.76
CA ASP A 39 10.82 0.42 -12.87
C ASP A 39 9.65 -0.53 -13.16
N VAL A 40 9.57 -1.68 -12.47
CA VAL A 40 8.57 -2.72 -12.78
C VAL A 40 7.15 -2.17 -12.64
N LEU A 41 6.89 -1.27 -11.69
CA LEU A 41 5.55 -0.70 -11.50
C LEU A 41 5.16 0.36 -12.53
N GLY A 42 6.11 0.81 -13.35
CA GLY A 42 5.88 1.80 -14.41
C GLY A 42 5.47 1.18 -15.75
N ASP A 43 5.63 -0.13 -15.92
CA ASP A 43 5.37 -0.83 -17.18
C ASP A 43 3.94 -1.41 -17.23
N PRO A 44 3.10 -1.14 -18.24
CA PRO A 44 1.71 -1.62 -18.22
C PRO A 44 1.53 -3.16 -18.28
N ASP A 45 2.59 -3.94 -18.51
CA ASP A 45 2.50 -5.39 -18.71
C ASP A 45 2.40 -6.20 -17.39
N TRP A 46 2.55 -5.56 -16.23
CA TRP A 46 2.35 -6.25 -14.93
C TRP A 46 0.88 -6.58 -14.62
N HIS A 47 -0.05 -6.11 -15.46
CA HIS A 47 -1.48 -6.37 -15.33
C HIS A 47 -1.86 -7.82 -15.66
N GLN A 48 -1.73 -8.70 -14.67
CA GLN A 48 -2.58 -9.89 -14.63
C GLN A 48 -3.88 -9.52 -13.93
N ASP A 49 -5.02 -9.62 -14.61
CA ASP A 49 -6.36 -9.16 -14.20
C ASP A 49 -6.70 -9.32 -12.71
N ASN A 50 -6.14 -10.33 -12.01
CA ASN A 50 -6.34 -10.53 -10.57
C ASN A 50 -5.15 -11.21 -9.85
N GLY A 51 -3.99 -11.31 -10.52
CA GLY A 51 -2.82 -12.06 -10.04
C GLY A 51 -1.81 -11.19 -9.29
N CYS A 52 -0.85 -11.83 -8.64
CA CYS A 52 0.33 -11.12 -8.15
C CYS A 52 1.18 -10.66 -9.34
N ALA A 53 1.67 -9.42 -9.30
CA ALA A 53 2.52 -8.86 -10.35
C ALA A 53 3.84 -9.63 -10.58
N PHE A 54 4.27 -10.45 -9.60
CA PHE A 54 5.55 -11.15 -9.62
C PHE A 54 5.43 -12.69 -9.71
N CYS A 55 4.23 -13.26 -9.58
CA CYS A 55 4.02 -14.70 -9.70
C CYS A 55 2.55 -15.06 -9.98
N ASP A 56 2.28 -16.30 -10.35
CA ASP A 56 0.92 -16.85 -10.53
C ASP A 56 0.08 -16.96 -9.23
N GLY A 57 0.50 -16.32 -8.14
CA GLY A 57 -0.23 -16.28 -6.88
C GLY A 57 -1.42 -15.31 -6.91
N SER A 58 -2.31 -15.43 -5.93
CA SER A 58 -3.44 -14.49 -5.78
C SER A 58 -2.98 -13.12 -5.30
N GLY A 59 -3.46 -12.06 -5.95
CA GLY A 59 -3.25 -10.67 -5.55
C GLY A 59 -4.13 -10.25 -4.38
N THR A 60 -3.71 -10.57 -3.15
CA THR A 60 -4.44 -10.25 -1.90
C THR A 60 -4.27 -8.79 -1.49
N TYR A 61 -3.15 -8.16 -1.83
CA TYR A 61 -2.86 -6.78 -1.50
C TYR A 61 -2.81 -5.94 -2.76
N LEU A 62 -3.31 -4.70 -2.67
CA LEU A 62 -3.21 -3.69 -3.71
C LEU A 62 -2.15 -2.67 -3.32
N LEU A 63 -1.45 -2.14 -4.31
CA LEU A 63 -0.47 -1.09 -4.17
C LEU A 63 -0.84 0.13 -5.04
N PRO A 64 -2.00 0.77 -4.80
CA PRO A 64 -2.42 1.95 -5.52
C PRO A 64 -1.43 3.10 -5.37
N ARG A 65 -1.36 3.91 -6.42
CA ARG A 65 -0.59 5.15 -6.40
C ARG A 65 -1.38 6.23 -5.65
N VAL A 66 -0.66 6.99 -4.84
CA VAL A 66 -1.18 8.19 -4.19
C VAL A 66 -1.37 9.27 -5.24
N ASP A 67 -2.58 9.85 -5.29
CA ASP A 67 -2.89 10.94 -6.20
C ASP A 67 -2.67 12.29 -5.50
N CYS A 68 -3.15 12.41 -4.25
CA CYS A 68 -3.01 13.62 -3.45
C CYS A 68 -2.65 13.28 -2.00
N LEU A 69 -1.66 14.00 -1.46
CA LEU A 69 -1.36 14.06 -0.03
C LEU A 69 -2.03 15.31 0.56
N ILE A 70 -2.91 15.10 1.53
CA ILE A 70 -3.51 16.17 2.32
C ILE A 70 -2.69 16.32 3.60
N GLU A 71 -1.97 17.44 3.70
CA GLU A 71 -1.23 17.83 4.90
C GLU A 71 -2.22 18.25 6.01
N ALA A 72 -1.96 17.82 7.24
CA ALA A 72 -2.61 18.33 8.45
C ALA A 72 -2.19 19.78 8.71
N ASP A 73 -2.98 20.50 9.53
CA ASP A 73 -2.61 21.83 10.04
C ASP A 73 -1.26 21.88 10.77
N ASP A 74 -0.74 20.75 11.27
CA ASP A 74 0.58 20.66 11.89
C ASP A 74 1.73 20.36 10.91
N GLY A 75 1.43 20.23 9.61
CA GLY A 75 2.40 19.90 8.56
C GLY A 75 2.74 18.42 8.44
N SER A 76 2.05 17.54 9.18
CA SER A 76 2.16 16.09 8.99
C SER A 76 1.23 15.58 7.88
N PRO A 77 1.60 14.56 7.10
CA PRO A 77 0.70 13.95 6.14
C PRO A 77 -0.45 13.24 6.86
N ARG A 78 -1.71 13.68 6.65
CA ARG A 78 -2.88 13.20 7.39
C ARG A 78 -3.82 12.32 6.59
N LEU A 79 -3.99 12.62 5.31
CA LEU A 79 -4.86 11.86 4.42
C LEU A 79 -4.18 11.63 3.09
N VAL A 80 -4.21 10.39 2.64
CA VAL A 80 -3.70 9.98 1.35
C VAL A 80 -4.92 9.63 0.51
N GLU A 81 -5.27 10.48 -0.45
CA GLU A 81 -6.28 10.10 -1.44
C GLU A 81 -5.58 9.27 -2.52
N TYR A 82 -6.05 8.02 -2.67
CA TYR A 82 -5.61 7.11 -3.71
C TYR A 82 -6.81 6.46 -4.37
N LEU A 83 -6.66 6.13 -5.65
CA LEU A 83 -7.69 5.47 -6.42
C LEU A 83 -7.26 4.03 -6.69
N THR A 84 -8.03 3.08 -6.17
CA THR A 84 -7.92 1.66 -6.52
C THR A 84 -8.61 1.41 -7.87
N ILE A 85 -7.99 1.86 -8.95
CA ILE A 85 -8.45 1.53 -10.30
C ILE A 85 -8.10 0.07 -10.64
N GLU A 86 -8.77 -0.51 -11.66
CA GLU A 86 -8.39 -1.81 -12.28
C GLU A 86 -6.92 -1.83 -12.77
N GLY A 87 -6.29 -0.65 -12.77
CA GLY A 87 -4.88 -0.38 -12.97
C GLY A 87 -3.99 -0.41 -11.71
N SER A 88 -4.35 -1.10 -10.61
CA SER A 88 -3.55 -1.12 -9.38
C SER A 88 -2.72 -2.40 -9.23
N VAL A 89 -1.45 -2.26 -8.86
CA VAL A 89 -0.53 -3.40 -8.70
C VAL A 89 -1.05 -4.29 -7.61
N SER A 90 -1.17 -5.59 -7.91
CA SER A 90 -1.63 -6.58 -6.96
C SER A 90 -0.47 -7.47 -6.51
N LEU A 91 -0.37 -7.75 -5.21
CA LEU A 91 0.71 -8.52 -4.60
C LEU A 91 0.15 -9.68 -3.77
N CYS A 92 0.82 -10.83 -3.82
CA CYS A 92 0.52 -11.93 -2.90
C CYS A 92 1.19 -11.69 -1.53
N PRO A 93 0.68 -12.31 -0.44
CA PRO A 93 1.23 -12.12 0.90
C PRO A 93 2.74 -12.40 0.98
N GLY A 94 3.21 -13.45 0.29
CA GLY A 94 4.62 -13.82 0.28
C GLY A 94 5.54 -12.81 -0.43
N HIS A 95 5.02 -12.03 -1.39
CA HIS A 95 5.79 -10.93 -1.98
C HIS A 95 5.73 -9.68 -1.11
N VAL A 96 4.58 -9.38 -0.49
CA VAL A 96 4.49 -8.28 0.47
C VAL A 96 5.47 -8.47 1.62
N ASP A 97 5.52 -9.67 2.19
CA ASP A 97 6.40 -9.99 3.32
C ASP A 97 7.89 -9.76 3.03
N ARG A 98 8.33 -9.97 1.78
CA ARG A 98 9.71 -9.68 1.36
C ARG A 98 10.03 -8.19 1.25
N LEU A 99 9.00 -7.36 1.18
CA LEU A 99 9.10 -5.91 1.04
C LEU A 99 8.97 -5.21 2.40
N LEU A 100 8.59 -5.96 3.43
CA LEU A 100 8.59 -5.52 4.82
C LEU A 100 9.98 -5.73 5.43
N PRO A 101 10.37 -4.93 6.43
CA PRO A 101 11.62 -5.11 7.14
C PRO A 101 11.67 -6.48 7.84
N ASP A 102 12.90 -6.99 8.02
CA ASP A 102 13.14 -8.32 8.61
C ASP A 102 12.38 -8.53 9.92
N GLY A 103 11.53 -9.56 9.93
CA GLY A 103 10.76 -9.95 11.12
C GLY A 103 9.37 -9.34 11.23
N VAL A 104 8.93 -8.51 10.27
CA VAL A 104 7.55 -8.02 10.18
C VAL A 104 6.79 -8.81 9.13
N ARG A 105 5.66 -9.41 9.51
CA ARG A 105 4.78 -10.10 8.56
C ARG A 105 3.50 -9.31 8.32
N VAL A 106 3.00 -9.39 7.10
CA VAL A 106 1.80 -8.65 6.68
C VAL A 106 0.55 -9.06 7.48
N ASP A 107 0.53 -10.29 7.98
CA ASP A 107 -0.55 -10.83 8.83
C ASP A 107 -0.58 -10.15 10.22
N GLU A 108 0.55 -9.61 10.66
CA GLU A 108 0.71 -8.92 11.95
C GLU A 108 0.34 -7.43 11.85
N LEU A 109 0.45 -6.84 10.65
CA LEU A 109 0.09 -5.44 10.39
C LEU A 109 -1.41 -5.23 10.18
N ALA A 110 -2.12 -6.24 9.68
CA ALA A 110 -3.57 -6.21 9.48
C ALA A 110 -4.38 -6.50 10.76
N ALA A 111 -3.73 -6.59 11.93
CA ALA A 111 -4.35 -6.99 13.19
C ALA A 111 -4.65 -5.83 14.15
N ASP A 112 -4.31 -4.58 13.80
CA ASP A 112 -4.72 -3.41 14.57
C ASP A 112 -6.12 -3.00 14.12
N GLU A 113 -7.07 -3.13 15.04
CA GLU A 113 -8.53 -3.19 14.87
C GLU A 113 -9.12 -2.35 13.72
N PRO A 114 -10.13 -2.87 12.99
CA PRO A 114 -10.80 -2.10 11.94
C PRO A 114 -11.34 -0.81 12.56
N GLY A 115 -10.79 0.32 12.11
CA GLY A 115 -11.26 1.64 12.49
C GLY A 115 -12.77 1.67 12.35
N VAL A 116 -13.45 1.76 13.50
CA VAL A 116 -14.90 1.81 13.58
C VAL A 116 -15.36 2.97 12.70
N LEU A 117 -15.87 2.65 11.51
CA LEU A 117 -16.69 3.57 10.74
C LEU A 117 -17.92 3.81 11.58
N HIS A 118 -17.87 4.88 12.37
CA HIS A 118 -19.04 5.39 13.05
C HIS A 118 -20.11 5.64 11.97
N PRO A 119 -21.31 5.03 12.08
CA PRO A 119 -22.38 5.37 11.18
C PRO A 119 -22.64 6.87 11.32
N VAL A 120 -22.56 7.59 10.19
CA VAL A 120 -23.13 8.92 10.04
C VAL A 120 -24.64 8.75 10.25
N GLU A 121 -25.09 9.07 11.46
CA GLU A 121 -26.52 9.15 11.77
C GLU A 121 -27.10 10.31 10.96
N ALA A 122 -28.11 9.99 10.14
CA ALA A 122 -28.86 10.91 9.30
C ALA A 122 -29.91 11.70 10.08
#